data_AF-A0A550D530-F1
#
_entry.id   AF-A0A550D530-F1
#
_cell.length_a   1.000
_cell.length_b   1.000
_cell.length_c   1.000
_cell.angle_alpha   90.00
_cell.angle_beta   90.00
_cell.angle_gamma   90.00
#
_symmetry.space_group_name_H-M   'P 1'
#
loop_
_entity.id
_entity.type
_entity.pdbx_description
1 polymer ?
#
loop_
_entity_poly.entity_id
_entity_poly.type
_entity_poly.pdbx_seq_one_letter_code
_entity_poly.pdbx_strand_id
1 'polypeptide(L)'
;MVLNGIKAEINIPGEIPWEIVLAYFVLATVFVIYIAKVKGGLKQFSTLDIVYLAIGASLGTAWEFYIGPFIDRGIPSTPFISIGFWGRILIIIIFVSLVRKVGSGMLSLTIYTLLADLFHYGFGGQPLYFIYEALTYGLYIDLIIAISGGKIFGIGLTPSNNESEDIALRKLRRKQTILVVIEGVILGVLLSIPDPIFYLGFLRPFIYGASVNWAYIIFTLLAFIPGNVIVSIMAGLLSLRVVRALGQ
;
A
#
# COMPACT_ATOMS: atom_id res chain seq x y z
N MET A 1 6.14 -18.09 -26.65
CA MET A 1 5.27 -18.75 -25.65
C MET A 1 4.80 -17.65 -24.72
N VAL A 2 3.52 -17.31 -24.75
CA VAL A 2 2.97 -16.19 -23.97
C VAL A 2 2.43 -16.78 -22.66
N LEU A 3 3.18 -16.65 -21.57
CA LEU A 3 2.71 -17.09 -20.25
C LEU A 3 1.65 -16.09 -19.77
N ASN A 4 0.41 -16.56 -19.56
CA ASN A 4 -0.67 -15.74 -19.01
C ASN A 4 -0.90 -14.39 -19.73
N GLY A 5 -0.68 -14.31 -21.04
CA GLY A 5 -0.83 -13.04 -21.79
C GLY A 5 0.38 -12.09 -21.75
N ILE A 6 1.50 -12.48 -21.13
CA ILE A 6 2.74 -11.68 -21.08
C ILE A 6 3.50 -11.82 -22.41
N LYS A 7 3.64 -10.72 -23.15
CA LYS A 7 4.46 -10.67 -24.36
C LYS A 7 5.96 -10.65 -24.08
N ALA A 8 6.37 -10.09 -22.94
CA ALA A 8 7.77 -9.90 -22.55
C ALA A 8 8.56 -9.09 -23.61
N GLU A 9 7.92 -8.01 -24.08
CA GLU A 9 8.56 -7.06 -24.98
C GLU A 9 9.66 -6.31 -24.22
N ILE A 10 10.84 -6.19 -24.83
CA ILE A 10 11.98 -5.47 -24.26
C ILE A 10 12.41 -4.37 -25.22
N ASN A 11 12.94 -3.27 -24.67
CA ASN A 11 13.43 -2.11 -25.42
C ASN A 11 12.32 -1.35 -26.16
N ILE A 12 11.11 -1.29 -25.59
CA ILE A 12 10.08 -0.39 -26.10
C ILE A 12 10.58 1.05 -25.91
N PRO A 13 10.45 1.94 -26.92
CA PRO A 13 10.88 3.32 -26.78
C PRO A 13 10.27 4.00 -25.55
N GLY A 14 11.14 4.49 -24.66
CA GLY A 14 10.77 5.16 -23.43
C GLY A 14 10.47 4.24 -22.24
N GLU A 15 10.47 2.92 -22.42
CA GLU A 15 10.31 1.94 -21.34
C GLU A 15 11.45 2.03 -20.32
N ILE A 16 11.11 1.86 -19.04
CA ILE A 16 12.11 1.70 -17.99
C ILE A 16 12.80 0.35 -18.20
N PRO A 17 14.15 0.29 -18.33
CA PRO A 17 14.86 -0.97 -18.49
C PRO A 17 14.52 -1.97 -17.39
N TRP A 18 14.24 -3.22 -17.78
CA TRP A 18 13.79 -4.27 -16.86
C TRP A 18 14.83 -4.57 -15.77
N GLU A 19 16.13 -4.37 -16.06
CA GLU A 19 17.23 -4.53 -15.10
C GLU A 19 17.08 -3.55 -13.93
N ILE A 20 16.66 -2.31 -14.21
CA ILE A 20 16.45 -1.28 -13.19
C ILE A 20 15.26 -1.68 -12.31
N VAL A 21 14.19 -2.20 -12.91
CA VAL A 21 13.00 -2.64 -12.18
C VAL A 21 13.29 -3.86 -11.32
N LEU A 22 14.04 -4.83 -11.84
CA LEU A 22 14.48 -5.99 -11.07
C LEU A 22 15.38 -5.57 -9.91
N ALA A 23 16.38 -4.72 -10.18
CA ALA A 23 17.27 -4.20 -9.15
C ALA A 23 16.50 -3.46 -8.07
N TYR A 24 15.51 -2.65 -8.46
CA TYR A 24 14.61 -1.98 -7.53
C TYR A 24 13.89 -2.98 -6.61
N PHE A 25 13.22 -3.99 -7.16
CA PHE A 25 12.45 -4.93 -6.36
C PHE A 25 13.33 -5.72 -5.37
N VAL A 26 14.52 -6.14 -5.80
CA VAL A 26 15.47 -6.84 -4.92
C VAL A 26 15.99 -5.90 -3.83
N LEU A 27 16.54 -4.74 -4.22
CA LEU A 27 17.18 -3.82 -3.28
C LEU A 27 16.17 -3.21 -2.30
N ALA A 28 14.99 -2.83 -2.76
CA ALA A 28 13.96 -2.22 -1.91
C ALA A 28 13.43 -3.23 -0.88
N THR A 29 13.23 -4.49 -1.27
CA THR A 29 12.82 -5.55 -0.34
C THR A 29 13.89 -5.81 0.70
N VAL A 30 15.15 -5.95 0.29
CA VAL A 30 16.30 -6.12 1.20
C VAL A 30 16.41 -4.93 2.17
N PHE A 31 16.24 -3.72 1.66
CA PHE A 31 16.29 -2.49 2.46
C PHE A 31 15.19 -2.43 3.53
N VAL A 32 13.94 -2.75 3.18
CA VAL A 32 12.83 -2.80 4.13
C VAL A 32 13.07 -3.85 5.21
N ILE A 33 13.50 -5.06 4.82
CA ILE A 33 13.80 -6.14 5.76
C ILE A 33 14.97 -5.74 6.69
N TYR A 34 16.00 -5.11 6.15
CA TYR A 34 17.15 -4.64 6.92
C TYR A 34 16.73 -3.60 7.98
N ILE A 35 15.97 -2.56 7.58
CA ILE A 35 15.47 -1.56 8.53
C ILE A 35 14.56 -2.20 9.57
N ALA A 36 13.68 -3.11 9.15
CA ALA A 36 12.78 -3.82 10.05
C ALA A 36 13.54 -4.61 11.13
N LYS A 37 14.65 -5.24 10.76
CA LYS A 37 15.53 -5.95 11.68
C LYS A 37 16.20 -4.99 12.67
N VAL A 38 16.72 -3.86 12.19
CA VAL A 38 17.42 -2.87 13.03
C VAL A 38 16.46 -2.17 14.00
N LYS A 39 15.24 -1.84 13.56
CA LYS A 39 14.26 -1.08 14.35
C LYS A 39 13.24 -1.94 15.12
N GLY A 40 13.33 -3.27 15.01
CA GLY A 40 12.44 -4.21 15.73
C GLY A 40 11.03 -4.36 15.15
N GLY A 41 10.82 -3.96 13.88
CA GLY A 41 9.57 -4.16 13.15
C GLY A 41 9.41 -5.59 12.60
N LEU A 42 10.52 -6.34 12.48
CA LEU A 42 10.50 -7.72 12.02
C LEU A 42 10.10 -8.67 13.16
N LYS A 43 8.89 -9.24 13.07
CA LYS A 43 8.32 -10.16 14.07
C LYS A 43 7.64 -11.32 13.38
N GLN A 44 7.56 -12.46 14.06
CA GLN A 44 6.83 -13.62 13.56
C GLN A 44 5.32 -13.35 13.53
N PHE A 45 4.65 -13.74 12.45
CA PHE A 45 3.20 -13.69 12.35
C PHE A 45 2.54 -14.75 13.24
N SER A 46 1.52 -14.34 13.97
CA SER A 46 0.61 -15.25 14.66
C SER A 46 -0.54 -15.64 13.75
N THR A 47 -1.29 -16.69 14.11
CA THR A 47 -2.49 -17.10 13.37
C THR A 47 -3.51 -15.97 13.27
N LEU A 48 -3.73 -15.22 14.35
CA LEU A 48 -4.66 -14.08 14.36
C LEU A 48 -4.22 -12.97 13.39
N ASP A 49 -2.92 -12.73 13.26
CA ASP A 49 -2.43 -11.74 12.31
C ASP A 49 -2.79 -12.13 10.87
N ILE A 50 -2.54 -13.38 10.50
CA ILE A 50 -2.86 -13.89 9.16
C ILE A 50 -4.37 -13.78 8.89
N VAL A 51 -5.20 -14.10 9.89
CA VAL A 51 -6.66 -13.96 9.80
C VAL A 51 -7.06 -12.50 9.56
N TYR A 52 -6.50 -11.54 10.32
CA TYR A 52 -6.79 -10.12 10.11
C TYR A 52 -6.36 -9.64 8.73
N LEU A 53 -5.19 -10.04 8.24
CA LEU A 53 -4.71 -9.67 6.91
C LEU A 53 -5.58 -10.26 5.80
N ALA A 54 -6.05 -11.50 5.96
CA ALA A 54 -6.94 -12.16 5.01
C ALA A 54 -8.33 -11.50 4.97
N ILE A 55 -8.89 -11.13 6.12
CA ILE A 55 -10.15 -10.37 6.21
C ILE A 55 -9.98 -9.02 5.52
N GLY A 56 -8.92 -8.27 5.85
CA GLY A 56 -8.64 -6.97 5.25
C GLY A 56 -8.49 -7.03 3.73
N ALA A 57 -7.74 -8.02 3.23
CA ALA A 57 -7.57 -8.24 1.80
C ALA A 57 -8.91 -8.59 1.11
N SER A 58 -9.70 -9.49 1.70
CA SER A 58 -11.00 -9.90 1.16
C SER A 58 -12.01 -8.73 1.12
N LEU A 59 -12.06 -7.92 2.18
CA LEU A 59 -12.87 -6.71 2.22
C LEU A 59 -12.37 -5.67 1.21
N GLY A 60 -11.06 -5.54 1.02
CA GLY A 60 -10.46 -4.70 0.00
C GLY A 60 -10.88 -5.12 -1.42
N THR A 61 -10.85 -6.42 -1.72
CA THR A 61 -11.36 -6.98 -2.98
C THR A 61 -12.84 -6.69 -3.16
N ALA A 62 -13.65 -6.94 -2.13
CA ALA A 62 -15.08 -6.66 -2.20
C ALA A 62 -15.37 -5.17 -2.44
N TRP A 63 -14.60 -4.28 -1.79
CA TRP A 63 -14.72 -2.86 -2.00
C TRP A 63 -14.38 -2.47 -3.43
N GLU A 64 -13.21 -2.88 -3.94
CA GLU A 64 -12.72 -2.43 -5.25
C GLU A 64 -13.63 -2.86 -6.39
N PHE A 65 -14.23 -4.04 -6.32
CA PHE A 65 -14.99 -4.57 -7.46
C PHE A 65 -16.50 -4.44 -7.33
N TYR A 66 -17.06 -4.35 -6.12
CA TYR A 66 -18.51 -4.21 -5.95
C TYR A 66 -18.93 -2.82 -5.50
N ILE A 67 -18.25 -2.23 -4.51
CA ILE A 67 -18.66 -0.96 -3.92
C ILE A 67 -18.13 0.23 -4.73
N GLY A 68 -16.84 0.23 -5.06
CA GLY A 68 -16.18 1.29 -5.84
C GLY A 68 -16.92 1.59 -7.14
N PRO A 69 -17.12 0.60 -8.03
CA PRO A 69 -17.79 0.82 -9.31
C PRO A 69 -19.25 1.25 -9.17
N PHE A 70 -19.92 0.88 -8.07
CA PHE A 70 -21.28 1.36 -7.79
C PHE A 70 -21.28 2.85 -7.44
N ILE A 71 -20.34 3.30 -6.61
CA ILE A 71 -20.22 4.71 -6.21
C ILE A 71 -19.68 5.56 -7.38
N ASP A 72 -18.74 5.04 -8.16
CA ASP A 72 -18.14 5.73 -9.31
C ASP A 72 -19.18 6.04 -10.40
N ARG A 73 -20.33 5.35 -10.45
CA ARG A 73 -21.45 5.74 -11.33
C ARG A 73 -22.07 7.09 -10.96
N GLY A 74 -21.95 7.51 -9.70
CA GLY A 74 -22.51 8.75 -9.18
C GLY A 74 -21.51 9.90 -9.08
N ILE A 75 -20.22 9.65 -9.31
CA ILE A 75 -19.14 10.64 -9.16
C ILE A 75 -18.36 10.74 -10.47
N PRO A 76 -18.08 11.94 -11.00
CA PRO A 76 -17.29 12.08 -12.22
C PRO A 76 -15.91 11.43 -12.05
N SER A 77 -15.53 10.57 -13.00
CA SER A 77 -14.19 10.03 -13.05
C SER A 77 -13.18 11.16 -13.23
N THR A 78 -12.26 11.31 -12.28
CA THR A 78 -11.17 12.27 -12.38
C THR A 78 -9.85 11.56 -12.15
N PRO A 79 -8.73 12.04 -12.72
CA PRO A 79 -7.41 11.49 -12.42
C PRO A 79 -7.03 11.60 -10.94
N PHE A 80 -7.73 12.44 -10.17
CA PHE A 80 -7.42 12.70 -8.77
C PHE A 80 -8.12 11.74 -7.82
N ILE A 81 -9.21 11.07 -8.25
CA ILE A 81 -10.11 10.30 -7.38
C ILE A 81 -10.36 8.93 -7.99
N SER A 82 -10.00 7.87 -7.26
CA SER A 82 -10.35 6.49 -7.61
C SER A 82 -10.97 5.81 -6.39
N ILE A 83 -12.29 5.74 -6.34
CA ILE A 83 -13.02 5.32 -5.13
C ILE A 83 -12.78 3.84 -4.83
N GLY A 84 -12.73 3.00 -5.86
CA GLY A 84 -12.37 1.58 -5.72
C GLY A 84 -10.98 1.41 -5.07
N PHE A 85 -9.96 2.02 -5.68
CA PHE A 85 -8.58 1.95 -5.16
C PHE A 85 -8.46 2.56 -3.76
N TRP A 86 -9.09 3.71 -3.52
CA TRP A 86 -9.02 4.42 -2.24
C TRP A 86 -9.58 3.58 -1.09
N GLY A 87 -10.76 2.99 -1.26
CA GLY A 87 -11.32 2.17 -0.20
C GLY A 87 -10.55 0.87 -0.02
N ARG A 88 -10.03 0.25 -1.09
CA ARG A 88 -9.10 -0.90 -0.97
C ARG A 88 -7.93 -0.54 -0.06
N ILE A 89 -7.19 0.51 -0.39
CA ILE A 89 -5.99 0.93 0.34
C ILE A 89 -6.32 1.33 1.77
N LEU A 90 -7.43 2.06 1.98
CA LEU A 90 -7.88 2.44 3.31
C LEU A 90 -8.14 1.21 4.19
N ILE A 91 -8.87 0.22 3.67
CA ILE A 91 -9.17 -1.04 4.39
C ILE A 91 -7.86 -1.78 4.70
N ILE A 92 -6.98 -1.96 3.70
CA ILE A 92 -5.71 -2.67 3.88
C ILE A 92 -4.87 -2.00 4.96
N ILE A 93 -4.70 -0.68 4.92
CA ILE A 93 -3.92 0.07 5.91
C ILE A 93 -4.48 -0.13 7.33
N ILE A 94 -5.80 -0.16 7.51
CA ILE A 94 -6.42 -0.39 8.82
C ILE A 94 -6.02 -1.76 9.37
N PHE A 95 -6.21 -2.83 8.59
CA PHE A 95 -5.90 -4.19 9.05
C PHE A 95 -4.40 -4.41 9.23
N VAL A 96 -3.57 -3.87 8.34
CA VAL A 96 -2.11 -3.89 8.48
C VAL A 96 -1.67 -3.15 9.75
N SER A 97 -2.34 -2.03 10.09
CA SER A 97 -2.07 -1.26 11.31
C SER A 97 -2.53 -1.95 12.59
N LEU A 98 -3.40 -2.96 12.52
CA LEU A 98 -3.68 -3.84 13.66
C LEU A 98 -2.51 -4.79 13.91
N VAL A 99 -2.01 -5.40 12.83
CA VAL A 99 -0.93 -6.41 12.90
C VAL A 99 0.43 -5.79 13.21
N ARG A 100 0.79 -4.69 12.54
CA ARG A 100 2.03 -3.90 12.78
C ARG A 100 3.33 -4.67 12.62
N LYS A 101 3.37 -5.64 11.70
CA LYS A 101 4.55 -6.45 11.39
C LYS A 101 4.98 -6.18 9.96
N VAL A 102 6.28 -6.12 9.74
CA VAL A 102 6.82 -5.96 8.39
C VAL A 102 6.53 -7.22 7.58
N GLY A 103 5.98 -7.05 6.38
CA GLY A 103 5.45 -8.10 5.52
C GLY A 103 3.93 -8.15 5.50
N SER A 104 3.25 -7.41 6.40
CA SER A 104 1.80 -7.34 6.43
C SER A 104 1.24 -6.68 5.18
N GLY A 105 1.86 -5.59 4.71
CA GLY A 105 1.44 -4.89 3.49
C GLY A 105 1.61 -5.78 2.25
N MET A 106 2.80 -6.35 2.08
CA MET A 106 3.12 -7.27 0.98
C MET A 106 2.18 -8.48 0.98
N LEU A 107 1.94 -9.13 2.13
CA LEU A 107 1.08 -10.30 2.23
C LEU A 107 -0.39 -9.95 1.96
N SER A 108 -0.91 -8.86 2.53
CA SER A 108 -2.29 -8.43 2.28
C SER A 108 -2.53 -8.14 0.81
N LEU A 109 -1.59 -7.48 0.12
CA LEU A 109 -1.75 -7.20 -1.30
C LEU A 109 -1.54 -8.42 -2.17
N THR A 110 -0.69 -9.37 -1.77
CA THR A 110 -0.61 -10.69 -2.43
C THR A 110 -1.95 -11.42 -2.36
N ILE A 111 -2.58 -11.47 -1.17
CA ILE A 111 -3.89 -12.11 -1.00
C ILE A 111 -4.96 -11.36 -1.81
N TYR A 112 -4.94 -10.03 -1.78
CA TYR A 112 -5.84 -9.20 -2.57
C TYR A 112 -5.73 -9.53 -4.07
N THR A 113 -4.50 -9.58 -4.62
CA THR A 113 -4.26 -9.91 -6.03
C THR A 113 -4.75 -11.30 -6.38
N LEU A 114 -4.53 -12.28 -5.50
CA LEU A 114 -5.04 -13.64 -5.69
C LEU A 114 -6.56 -13.67 -5.80
N LEU A 115 -7.26 -12.97 -4.89
CA LEU A 115 -8.72 -12.90 -4.91
C LEU A 115 -9.25 -12.09 -6.11
N ALA A 116 -8.58 -11.00 -6.46
CA ALA A 116 -8.91 -10.19 -7.63
C ALA A 116 -8.79 -11.03 -8.91
N ASP A 117 -7.74 -11.84 -9.05
CA ASP A 117 -7.59 -12.74 -10.19
C ASP A 117 -8.64 -13.85 -10.21
N LEU A 118 -8.89 -14.50 -9.08
CA LEU A 118 -9.84 -15.61 -9.00
C LEU A 118 -11.25 -15.19 -9.42
N PHE A 119 -11.66 -13.96 -9.10
CA PHE A 119 -13.03 -13.52 -9.30
C PHE A 119 -13.22 -12.49 -10.42
N HIS A 120 -12.17 -11.78 -10.85
CA HIS A 120 -12.31 -10.63 -11.76
C HIS A 120 -11.31 -10.62 -12.93
N TYR A 121 -10.00 -10.79 -12.67
CA TYR A 121 -8.98 -10.58 -13.70
C TYR A 121 -8.50 -11.84 -14.43
N GLY A 122 -8.77 -13.05 -13.91
CA GLY A 122 -8.49 -14.31 -14.60
C GLY A 122 -7.01 -14.64 -14.78
N PHE A 123 -6.14 -14.21 -13.86
CA PHE A 123 -4.68 -14.47 -13.84
C PHE A 123 -3.88 -13.92 -15.04
N GLY A 124 -4.47 -13.05 -15.87
CA GLY A 124 -3.75 -12.40 -16.96
C GLY A 124 -2.62 -11.50 -16.44
N GLY A 125 -1.42 -11.61 -17.02
CA GLY A 125 -0.22 -10.88 -16.62
C GLY A 125 0.51 -11.46 -15.41
N GLN A 126 0.05 -12.57 -14.83
CA GLN A 126 0.73 -13.20 -13.69
C GLN A 126 1.99 -13.97 -14.10
N PRO A 127 3.04 -13.97 -13.25
CA PRO A 127 3.08 -13.53 -11.84
C PRO A 127 3.47 -12.06 -11.63
N LEU A 128 3.56 -11.24 -12.69
CA LEU A 128 4.09 -9.88 -12.57
C LEU A 128 3.18 -8.97 -11.74
N TYR A 129 1.87 -9.16 -11.79
CA TYR A 129 0.95 -8.37 -10.97
C TYR A 129 1.03 -8.71 -9.48
N PHE A 130 1.34 -9.96 -9.10
CA PHE A 130 1.68 -10.29 -7.70
C PHE A 130 2.91 -9.51 -7.24
N ILE A 131 3.98 -9.54 -8.05
CA ILE A 131 5.22 -8.82 -7.75
C ILE A 131 4.95 -7.32 -7.67
N TYR A 132 4.19 -6.78 -8.61
CA TYR A 132 3.80 -5.38 -8.65
C TYR A 132 3.03 -4.97 -7.40
N GLU A 133 1.90 -5.60 -7.08
CA GLU A 133 1.06 -5.20 -5.94
C GLU A 133 1.79 -5.40 -4.61
N ALA A 134 2.47 -6.54 -4.44
CA ALA A 134 3.22 -6.82 -3.21
C ALA A 134 4.43 -5.89 -3.08
N LEU A 135 5.33 -5.85 -4.07
CA LEU A 135 6.63 -5.19 -3.96
C LEU A 135 6.62 -3.70 -4.35
N THR A 136 5.45 -3.12 -4.63
CA THR A 136 5.26 -1.67 -4.71
C THR A 136 4.36 -1.18 -3.56
N TYR A 137 3.04 -1.20 -3.74
CA TYR A 137 2.06 -0.74 -2.76
C TYR A 137 2.25 -1.42 -1.39
N GLY A 138 2.43 -2.74 -1.36
CA GLY A 138 2.61 -3.49 -0.11
C GLY A 138 3.93 -3.16 0.58
N LEU A 139 5.01 -3.10 -0.20
CA LEU A 139 6.33 -2.74 0.27
C LEU A 139 6.37 -1.32 0.84
N TYR A 140 5.63 -0.37 0.26
CA TYR A 140 5.54 1.00 0.79
C TYR A 140 4.85 1.08 2.13
N ILE A 141 3.77 0.32 2.33
CA ILE A 141 3.13 0.20 3.64
C ILE A 141 4.13 -0.42 4.63
N ASP A 142 4.80 -1.50 4.24
CA ASP A 142 5.77 -2.20 5.08
C ASP A 142 7.01 -1.35 5.39
N LEU A 143 7.42 -0.44 4.51
CA LEU A 143 8.49 0.52 4.74
C LEU A 143 8.14 1.46 5.90
N ILE A 144 6.90 1.95 5.97
CA ILE A 144 6.46 2.81 7.10
C ILE A 144 6.43 2.00 8.40
N ILE A 145 5.99 0.74 8.37
CA ILE A 145 6.05 -0.15 9.54
C ILE A 145 7.51 -0.39 9.97
N ALA A 146 8.42 -0.61 9.02
CA ALA A 146 9.83 -0.83 9.30
C ALA A 146 10.46 0.42 9.93
N ILE A 147 10.22 1.61 9.35
CA ILE A 147 10.77 2.88 9.84
C ILE A 147 10.23 3.22 11.24
N SER A 148 8.97 2.89 11.52
CA SER A 148 8.33 3.11 12.82
C SER A 148 8.63 2.02 13.86
N GLY A 149 9.32 0.94 13.48
CA GLY A 149 9.62 -0.18 14.38
C GLY A 149 8.36 -0.96 14.82
N GLY A 150 7.36 -1.07 13.94
CA GLY A 150 6.06 -1.67 14.25
C GLY A 150 5.13 -0.74 15.05
N LYS A 151 5.38 0.58 15.03
CA LYS A 151 4.56 1.59 15.70
C LYS A 151 3.96 2.57 14.70
N ILE A 152 3.52 2.05 13.55
CA ILE A 152 2.86 2.82 12.51
C ILE A 152 1.74 3.69 13.11
N PHE A 153 1.65 4.94 12.68
CA PHE A 153 0.73 5.96 13.17
C PHE A 153 0.85 6.29 14.67
N GLY A 154 1.98 5.94 15.29
CA GLY A 154 2.18 6.06 16.73
C GLY A 154 1.37 5.05 17.55
N ILE A 155 0.89 3.98 16.92
CA ILE A 155 0.16 2.89 17.58
C ILE A 155 1.14 2.08 18.44
N GLY A 156 0.76 1.79 19.70
CA GLY A 156 1.64 1.10 20.67
C GLY A 156 2.69 2.01 21.34
N LEU A 157 2.56 3.33 21.21
CA LEU A 157 3.28 4.27 22.08
C LEU A 157 2.61 4.35 23.46
N THR A 158 3.41 4.24 24.52
CA THR A 158 2.93 4.35 25.90
C THR A 158 3.07 5.79 26.42
N PRO A 159 2.17 6.24 27.31
CA PRO A 159 2.31 7.53 27.99
C PRO A 159 3.57 7.56 28.86
N SER A 160 4.10 8.75 29.11
CA SER A 160 5.26 8.95 30.00
C SER A 160 4.85 8.77 31.46
N ASN A 161 5.63 8.02 32.23
CA ASN A 161 5.34 7.75 33.65
C ASN A 161 5.63 8.93 34.58
N ASN A 162 6.23 10.01 34.07
CA ASN A 162 6.74 11.12 34.88
C ASN A 162 5.77 12.32 34.98
N GLU A 163 4.58 12.23 34.38
CA GLU A 163 3.60 13.32 34.30
C GLU A 163 2.23 12.81 34.80
N SER A 164 1.36 13.73 35.25
CA SER A 164 -0.03 13.40 35.57
C SER A 164 -0.72 12.72 34.38
N GLU A 165 -1.53 11.70 34.65
CA GLU A 165 -2.13 10.81 33.63
C GLU A 165 -2.85 11.59 32.50
N ASP A 166 -3.64 12.61 32.85
CA ASP A 166 -4.34 13.46 31.88
C ASP A 166 -3.39 14.22 30.93
N ILE A 167 -2.26 14.70 31.45
CA ILE A 167 -1.26 15.46 30.69
C ILE A 167 -0.53 14.51 29.75
N ALA A 168 -0.13 13.34 30.25
CA ALA A 168 0.55 12.31 29.48
C ALA A 168 -0.32 11.80 28.32
N LEU A 169 -1.62 11.57 28.57
CA LEU A 169 -2.58 11.14 27.54
C LEU A 169 -2.79 12.21 26.46
N ARG A 170 -2.92 13.48 26.83
CA ARG A 170 -3.04 14.58 25.84
C ARG A 170 -1.80 14.71 24.97
N LYS A 171 -0.62 14.61 25.56
CA LYS A 171 0.67 14.66 24.85
C LYS A 171 0.84 13.47 23.89
N LEU A 172 0.46 12.27 24.34
CA LEU A 172 0.45 11.06 23.52
C LEU A 172 -0.49 11.20 22.32
N ARG A 173 -1.74 11.65 22.54
CA ARG A 173 -2.71 11.86 21.47
C ARG A 173 -2.22 12.86 20.44
N ARG A 174 -1.64 13.98 20.89
CA ARG A 174 -1.04 14.98 19.98
C ARG A 174 0.09 14.38 19.17
N LYS A 175 0.99 13.61 19.80
CA LYS A 175 2.08 12.92 19.12
C LYS A 175 1.56 11.91 18.08
N GLN A 176 0.55 11.13 18.41
CA GLN A 176 -0.09 10.18 17.49
C GLN A 176 -0.71 10.89 16.29
N THR A 177 -1.45 12.00 16.51
CA THR A 177 -2.02 12.78 15.39
C THR A 177 -0.93 13.34 14.48
N ILE A 178 0.17 13.85 15.03
CA ILE A 178 1.30 14.35 14.23
C ILE A 178 1.92 13.21 13.42
N LEU A 179 2.15 12.05 14.03
CA LEU A 179 2.69 10.88 13.33
C LEU A 179 1.75 10.39 12.23
N VAL A 180 0.44 10.35 12.46
CA VAL A 180 -0.56 10.04 11.42
C VAL A 180 -0.43 10.97 10.23
N VAL A 181 -0.32 12.27 10.46
CA VAL A 181 -0.21 13.24 9.36
C VAL A 181 1.11 13.03 8.61
N ILE A 182 2.24 12.93 9.31
CA ILE A 182 3.55 12.79 8.68
C ILE A 182 3.64 11.46 7.91
N GLU A 183 3.35 10.34 8.56
CA GLU A 183 3.42 9.02 7.95
C GLU A 183 2.36 8.84 6.86
N GLY A 184 1.17 9.42 7.03
CA GLY A 184 0.11 9.44 6.02
C GLY A 184 0.49 10.25 4.77
N VAL A 185 1.15 11.41 4.93
CA VAL A 185 1.67 12.18 3.78
C VAL A 185 2.75 11.39 3.04
N ILE A 186 3.73 10.83 3.75
CA ILE A 186 4.79 10.03 3.14
C ILE A 186 4.21 8.83 2.41
N LEU A 187 3.31 8.08 3.07
CA LEU A 187 2.68 6.91 2.49
C LEU A 187 1.84 7.29 1.27
N GLY A 188 1.05 8.37 1.33
CA GLY A 188 0.25 8.82 0.19
C GLY A 188 1.09 9.19 -1.02
N VAL A 189 2.23 9.86 -0.83
CA VAL A 189 3.18 10.15 -1.92
C VAL A 189 3.75 8.85 -2.51
N LEU A 190 4.16 7.91 -1.64
CA LEU A 190 4.67 6.61 -2.09
C LEU A 190 3.63 5.83 -2.89
N LEU A 191 2.38 5.77 -2.42
CA LEU A 191 1.28 5.08 -3.10
C LEU A 191 0.88 5.72 -4.44
N SER A 192 1.35 6.92 -4.76
CA SER A 192 1.16 7.55 -6.08
C SER A 192 2.17 7.09 -7.13
N ILE A 193 3.22 6.38 -6.74
CA ILE A 193 4.30 5.94 -7.63
C ILE A 193 3.94 4.70 -8.47
N PRO A 194 3.29 3.65 -7.94
CA PRO A 194 3.26 2.35 -8.63
C PRO A 194 2.58 2.40 -9.99
N ASP A 195 1.38 2.96 -10.07
CA ASP A 195 0.64 2.97 -11.33
C ASP A 195 1.32 3.87 -12.40
N PRO A 196 1.68 5.14 -12.11
CA PRO A 196 2.35 5.97 -13.10
C PRO A 196 3.75 5.48 -13.50
N ILE A 197 4.58 5.05 -12.55
CA ILE A 197 5.98 4.71 -12.84
C ILE A 197 6.13 3.24 -13.23
N PHE A 198 5.69 2.31 -12.36
CA PHE A 198 5.91 0.89 -12.60
C PHE A 198 4.92 0.31 -13.59
N TYR A 199 3.63 0.66 -13.51
CA TYR A 199 2.66 0.13 -14.45
C TYR A 199 2.78 0.78 -15.83
N LEU A 200 2.62 2.09 -15.95
CA LEU A 200 2.67 2.77 -17.25
C LEU A 200 4.08 2.85 -17.86
N GLY A 201 5.12 2.99 -17.03
CA GLY A 201 6.51 3.11 -17.50
C GLY A 201 7.20 1.77 -17.78
N PHE A 202 6.70 0.65 -17.24
CA PHE A 202 7.33 -0.66 -17.41
C PHE A 202 6.34 -1.80 -17.67
N LEU A 203 5.47 -2.17 -16.72
CA LEU A 203 4.69 -3.41 -16.82
C LEU A 203 3.74 -3.41 -18.02
N ARG A 204 3.05 -2.31 -18.28
CA ARG A 204 2.10 -2.22 -19.40
C ARG A 204 2.84 -2.30 -20.75
N PRO A 205 3.96 -1.59 -20.99
CA PRO A 205 4.85 -1.85 -22.11
C PRO A 205 5.32 -3.31 -22.18
N PHE A 206 5.91 -3.83 -21.12
CA PHE A 206 6.51 -5.17 -21.08
C PHE A 206 5.50 -6.29 -21.34
N ILE A 207 4.33 -6.22 -20.71
CA ILE A 207 3.28 -7.25 -20.79
C ILE A 207 2.53 -7.15 -22.13
N TYR A 208 2.18 -5.95 -22.58
CA TYR A 208 1.23 -5.77 -23.69
C TYR A 208 1.81 -5.14 -24.96
N GLY A 209 3.05 -4.65 -24.93
CA GLY A 209 3.65 -3.89 -26.04
C GLY A 209 3.12 -2.47 -26.15
N ALA A 210 2.65 -1.87 -25.05
CA ALA A 210 2.11 -0.52 -25.06
C ALA A 210 3.21 0.55 -25.18
N SER A 211 2.91 1.65 -25.86
CA SER A 211 3.85 2.79 -25.94
C SER A 211 3.92 3.57 -24.64
N VAL A 212 5.09 4.12 -24.34
CA VAL A 212 5.34 4.94 -23.15
C VAL A 212 5.15 6.42 -23.48
N ASN A 213 4.39 7.11 -22.63
CA ASN A 213 4.24 8.56 -22.69
C ASN A 213 4.64 9.18 -21.35
N TRP A 214 5.86 9.70 -21.28
CA TRP A 214 6.40 10.31 -20.07
C TRP A 214 5.66 11.57 -19.61
N ALA A 215 5.09 12.35 -20.54
CA ALA A 215 4.28 13.50 -20.18
C ALA A 215 3.00 13.08 -19.43
N TYR A 216 2.34 12.02 -19.92
CA TYR A 216 1.19 11.44 -19.23
C TYR A 216 1.58 10.82 -17.88
N ILE A 217 2.70 10.09 -17.81
CA ILE A 217 3.20 9.50 -16.57
C ILE A 217 3.44 10.57 -15.49
N ILE A 218 4.16 11.64 -15.83
CA ILE A 218 4.46 12.73 -14.88
C ILE A 218 3.18 13.43 -14.43
N PHE A 219 2.26 13.70 -15.36
CA PHE A 219 0.97 14.31 -15.03
C PHE A 219 0.17 13.43 -14.06
N THR A 220 0.03 12.13 -14.35
CA THR A 220 -0.73 11.19 -13.52
C THR A 220 -0.09 11.04 -12.14
N LEU A 221 1.25 10.96 -12.05
CA LEU A 221 1.97 10.95 -10.78
C LEU A 221 1.60 12.16 -9.91
N LEU A 222 1.68 13.36 -10.48
CA LEU A 222 1.37 14.60 -9.76
C LEU A 222 -0.11 14.68 -9.39
N ALA A 223 -1.00 14.19 -10.25
CA ALA A 223 -2.44 14.17 -10.01
C ALA A 223 -2.84 13.19 -8.88
N PHE A 224 -2.13 12.07 -8.71
CA PHE A 224 -2.46 11.08 -7.70
C PHE A 224 -2.06 11.52 -6.28
N ILE A 225 -1.02 12.35 -6.14
CA ILE A 225 -0.48 12.77 -4.83
C ILE A 225 -1.54 13.36 -3.89
N PRO A 226 -2.32 14.39 -4.25
CA PRO A 226 -3.28 14.99 -3.33
C PRO A 226 -4.31 13.98 -2.81
N GLY A 227 -4.86 13.16 -3.71
CA GLY A 227 -5.83 12.14 -3.40
C GLY A 227 -5.31 11.07 -2.44
N ASN A 228 -4.16 10.48 -2.79
CA ASN A 228 -3.56 9.41 -2.00
C ASN A 228 -3.07 9.88 -0.63
N VAL A 229 -2.60 11.13 -0.52
CA VAL A 229 -2.26 11.75 0.77
C VAL A 229 -3.49 11.87 1.67
N ILE A 230 -4.61 12.36 1.15
CA ILE A 230 -5.85 12.48 1.93
C ILE A 230 -6.30 11.12 2.45
N VAL A 231 -6.35 10.12 1.56
CA VAL A 231 -6.79 8.76 1.91
C VAL A 231 -5.86 8.11 2.93
N SER A 232 -4.54 8.30 2.79
CA SER A 232 -3.56 7.72 3.72
C SER A 232 -3.65 8.33 5.12
N ILE A 233 -3.87 9.65 5.21
CA ILE A 233 -4.11 10.33 6.50
C ILE A 233 -5.43 9.82 7.12
N MET A 234 -6.50 9.72 6.33
CA MET A 234 -7.79 9.18 6.79
C MET A 234 -7.64 7.75 7.32
N ALA A 235 -6.93 6.90 6.58
CA ALA A 235 -6.64 5.53 6.97
C ALA A 235 -5.88 5.48 8.30
N GLY A 236 -4.88 6.33 8.51
CA GLY A 236 -4.16 6.42 9.79
C GLY A 236 -5.05 6.88 10.96
N LEU A 237 -5.91 7.87 10.75
CA LEU A 237 -6.86 8.33 11.76
C LEU A 237 -7.88 7.25 12.13
N LEU A 238 -8.39 6.52 11.14
CA LEU A 238 -9.32 5.41 11.35
C LEU A 238 -8.63 4.25 12.06
N SER A 239 -7.39 3.92 11.67
CA SER A 239 -6.59 2.88 12.31
C SER A 239 -6.44 3.14 13.82
N LEU A 240 -6.14 4.38 14.22
CA LEU A 240 -6.08 4.74 15.65
C LEU A 240 -7.41 4.52 16.38
N ARG A 241 -8.54 4.77 15.73
CA ARG A 241 -9.87 4.57 16.33
C ARG A 241 -10.18 3.08 16.49
N VAL A 242 -9.92 2.29 15.45
CA VAL A 242 -10.18 0.84 15.46
C VAL A 242 -9.31 0.15 16.50
N VAL A 243 -8.02 0.46 16.57
CA VAL A 243 -7.09 -0.09 17.56
C VAL A 243 -7.57 0.18 18.99
N ARG A 244 -7.98 1.42 19.28
CA ARG A 244 -8.50 1.79 20.60
C ARG A 244 -9.80 1.07 20.95
N ALA A 245 -10.68 0.88 19.96
CA ALA A 245 -11.93 0.14 20.16
C ALA A 245 -11.69 -1.35 20.48
N LEU A 246 -10.59 -1.91 19.97
CA LEU A 246 -10.18 -3.30 20.24
C LEU A 246 -9.32 -3.44 21.51
N GLY A 247 -9.01 -2.35 22.22
CA GLY A 247 -8.22 -2.39 23.45
C GLY A 247 -6.72 -2.66 23.25
N GLN A 248 -6.19 -2.37 22.06
CA GLN A 248 -4.76 -2.51 21.71
C GLN A 248 -4.01 -1.17 21.71
#